data_AF-A0A1V2M1X6-F1
#
_entry.id   AF-A0A1V2M1X6-F1
#
_cell.length_a   1.000
_cell.length_b   1.000
_cell.length_c   1.000
_cell.angle_alpha   90.00
_cell.angle_beta   90.00
_cell.angle_gamma   90.00
#
_symmetry.space_group_name_H-M   'P 1'
#
loop_
_entity.id
_entity.type
_entity.pdbx_description
1 polymer ?
#
loop_
_entity_poly.entity_id
_entity_poly.type
_entity_poly.pdbx_seq_one_letter_code
_entity_poly.pdbx_strand_id
1 'polypeptide(L)'
;MKKNLILGALCLSTISTTVMATTSSITSQSYTSESHSSNQLINTLPVAEEIKNNYGFSPKFVDKFSTGFTFDGYTLSDDRIYNDTIQISFKSLHLDYVKGDDTIHLSIDPISSEFESPDNSKLLETIDDTNIYYSETLFKVVPEGYVLTPEEEKQQLAGKLMISFGDSDGTLEKYQYMSWTEDGNLYSLSGFNCDLSASQMLSMAEDIIN
;
A
#
# COMPACT_ATOMS: atom_id res chain seq x y z
N MET A 1 2.29 -27.22 11.58
CA MET A 1 2.21 -26.45 10.33
C MET A 1 2.96 -25.15 10.55
N LYS A 2 4.03 -24.92 9.80
CA LYS A 2 4.79 -23.66 9.89
C LYS A 2 3.96 -22.59 9.20
N LYS A 3 3.46 -21.62 9.98
CA LYS A 3 2.98 -20.36 9.41
C LYS A 3 4.21 -19.65 8.87
N ASN A 4 4.40 -19.68 7.56
CA ASN A 4 5.35 -18.79 6.91
C ASN A 4 4.70 -17.41 6.99
N LEU A 5 5.05 -16.66 8.03
CA LEU A 5 4.82 -15.22 8.07
C LEU A 5 5.72 -14.68 6.96
N ILE A 6 5.17 -14.49 5.75
CA ILE A 6 5.80 -13.63 4.76
C ILE A 6 5.58 -12.22 5.33
N LEU A 7 6.47 -11.84 6.25
CA LEU A 7 6.69 -10.44 6.58
C LEU A 7 7.43 -9.86 5.38
N GLY A 8 6.70 -9.72 4.28
CA GLY A 8 7.15 -8.96 3.14
C GLY A 8 7.19 -7.52 3.61
N ALA A 9 8.35 -7.07 4.08
CA ALA A 9 8.67 -5.67 3.96
C ALA A 9 8.49 -5.35 2.47
N LEU A 10 7.35 -4.74 2.14
CA LEU A 10 7.09 -4.21 0.82
C LEU A 10 8.04 -3.03 0.66
N CYS A 11 9.33 -3.31 0.47
CA CYS A 11 10.29 -2.33 0.01
C CYS A 11 9.87 -2.02 -1.43
N LEU A 12 8.91 -1.11 -1.58
CA LEU A 12 8.69 -0.37 -2.81
C LEU A 12 9.91 0.52 -3.01
N SER A 13 11.06 -0.07 -3.34
CA SER A 13 12.16 0.67 -3.92
C SER A 13 11.77 0.96 -5.37
N THR A 14 10.77 1.82 -5.56
CA THR A 14 10.50 2.39 -6.87
C THR A 14 11.62 3.36 -7.16
N ILE A 15 12.67 2.89 -7.83
CA ILE A 15 13.55 3.77 -8.58
C ILE A 15 12.67 4.39 -9.66
N SER A 16 12.08 5.55 -9.38
CA SER A 16 11.22 6.26 -10.33
C SER A 16 12.10 6.95 -11.37
N THR A 17 12.61 6.22 -12.35
CA THR A 17 12.99 6.83 -13.63
C THR A 17 11.79 6.77 -14.57
N THR A 18 10.80 7.64 -14.35
CA THR A 18 9.80 7.93 -15.37
C THR A 18 10.05 9.32 -15.94
N VAL A 19 10.56 9.33 -17.17
CA VAL A 19 10.55 10.51 -18.04
C VAL A 19 9.10 10.75 -18.43
N MET A 20 8.42 11.68 -17.75
CA MET A 20 7.15 12.20 -18.24
C MET A 20 7.43 13.19 -19.37
N ALA A 21 7.09 12.79 -20.59
CA ALA A 21 6.90 13.74 -21.67
C ALA A 21 5.58 14.50 -21.41
N THR A 22 5.72 15.82 -21.23
CA THR A 22 4.77 16.92 -21.41
C THR A 22 4.22 17.63 -20.16
N THR A 23 4.63 18.91 -20.11
CA THR A 23 4.00 20.11 -19.53
C THR A 23 3.89 20.24 -18.02
N SER A 24 5.03 20.44 -17.35
CA SER A 24 5.41 21.71 -16.71
C SER A 24 6.60 21.43 -15.79
N SER A 25 7.44 22.42 -15.58
CA SER A 25 8.78 22.36 -15.00
C SER A 25 8.82 21.95 -13.52
N ILE A 26 8.50 20.70 -13.22
CA ILE A 26 8.80 20.07 -11.94
C ILE A 26 9.98 19.14 -12.19
N THR A 27 11.12 19.47 -11.62
CA THR A 27 12.22 18.52 -11.43
C THR A 27 11.62 17.26 -10.81
N SER A 28 11.63 16.14 -11.53
CA SER A 28 11.25 14.84 -10.99
C SER A 28 12.23 14.50 -9.87
N GLN A 29 11.93 14.94 -8.64
CA GLN A 29 12.72 14.61 -7.47
C GLN A 29 12.37 13.18 -7.09
N SER A 30 13.31 12.26 -7.31
CA SER A 30 13.18 10.90 -6.81
C SER A 30 13.35 10.93 -5.29
N TYR A 31 12.39 10.35 -4.58
CA TYR A 31 12.50 10.09 -3.15
C TYR A 31 12.79 8.61 -2.91
N THR A 32 13.52 8.32 -1.85
CA THR A 32 13.71 6.98 -1.31
C THR A 32 12.85 6.84 -0.06
N SER A 33 12.15 5.72 0.06
CA SER A 33 11.36 5.38 1.24
C SER A 33 11.98 4.19 1.96
N GLU A 34 12.07 4.29 3.28
CA GLU A 34 12.51 3.21 4.16
C GLU A 34 11.44 2.99 5.24
N SER A 35 11.13 1.73 5.51
CA SER A 35 10.14 1.34 6.51
C SER A 35 10.70 0.30 7.45
N HIS A 36 10.57 0.54 8.74
CA HIS A 36 10.97 -0.40 9.80
C HIS A 36 9.77 -0.72 10.67
N SER A 37 9.11 -1.85 10.39
CA SER A 37 8.01 -2.33 11.22
C SER A 37 8.48 -2.92 12.54
N SER A 38 7.71 -2.70 13.60
CA SER A 38 7.90 -3.44 14.84
C SER A 38 7.59 -4.92 14.60
N ASN A 39 8.39 -5.82 15.17
CA ASN A 39 8.10 -7.27 15.10
C ASN A 39 6.93 -7.71 15.99
N GLN A 40 6.24 -6.77 16.65
CA GLN A 40 5.17 -7.07 17.59
C GLN A 40 3.81 -6.87 16.92
N LEU A 41 3.16 -7.97 16.56
CA LEU A 41 1.75 -7.96 16.17
C LEU A 41 0.88 -7.78 17.43
N ILE A 42 -0.01 -6.81 17.39
CA ILE A 42 -0.95 -6.52 18.49
C ILE A 42 -2.36 -6.90 18.02
N ASN A 43 -2.96 -7.90 18.67
CA ASN A 43 -4.27 -8.47 18.28
C ASN A 43 -5.47 -7.79 18.95
N THR A 44 -5.29 -6.58 19.47
CA THR A 44 -6.36 -5.73 20.00
C THR A 44 -6.48 -4.50 19.13
N LEU A 45 -7.70 -4.08 18.83
CA LEU A 45 -7.95 -2.91 17.97
C LEU A 45 -7.20 -1.68 18.54
N PRO A 46 -6.50 -0.90 17.71
CA PRO A 46 -5.81 0.29 18.19
C PRO A 46 -6.81 1.33 18.72
N VAL A 47 -6.38 2.12 19.70
CA VAL A 47 -7.15 3.25 20.21
C VAL A 47 -6.71 4.51 19.44
N ALA A 48 -7.58 5.03 18.57
CA ALA A 48 -7.23 6.15 17.68
C ALA A 48 -6.73 7.40 18.45
N GLU A 49 -7.30 7.67 19.63
CA GLU A 49 -6.85 8.78 20.49
C GLU A 49 -5.42 8.58 21.01
N GLU A 50 -5.01 7.34 21.30
CA GLU A 50 -3.63 7.04 21.70
C GLU A 50 -2.66 7.23 20.53
N ILE A 51 -3.04 6.80 19.31
CA ILE A 51 -2.25 7.04 18.10
C ILE A 51 -2.05 8.54 17.87
N LYS A 52 -3.11 9.33 17.99
CA LYS A 52 -3.05 10.79 17.88
C LYS A 52 -2.14 11.41 18.92
N ASN A 53 -2.30 11.06 20.19
CA ASN A 53 -1.53 11.66 21.28
C ASN A 53 -0.05 11.28 21.23
N ASN A 54 0.28 10.06 20.78
CA ASN A 54 1.65 9.57 20.74
C ASN A 54 2.38 9.91 19.44
N TYR A 55 1.67 9.96 18.30
CA TYR A 55 2.28 10.00 16.96
C TYR A 55 1.78 11.14 16.08
N GLY A 56 0.78 11.90 16.52
CA GLY A 56 0.40 13.17 15.88
C GLY A 56 -0.56 13.08 14.70
N PHE A 57 -1.09 11.89 14.39
CA PHE A 57 -2.08 11.70 13.32
C PHE A 57 -3.34 10.98 13.83
N SER A 58 -4.48 11.27 13.19
CA SER A 58 -5.79 10.74 13.61
C SER A 58 -6.25 9.67 12.61
N PRO A 59 -5.98 8.38 12.83
CA PRO A 59 -6.38 7.33 11.92
C PRO A 59 -7.89 7.04 12.02
N LYS A 60 -8.49 6.66 10.90
CA LYS A 60 -9.80 5.99 10.84
C LYS A 60 -9.64 4.51 10.48
N PHE A 61 -10.40 3.65 11.12
CA PHE A 61 -10.45 2.21 10.86
C PHE A 61 -11.69 1.61 11.53
N VAL A 62 -12.07 0.40 11.11
CA VAL A 62 -13.21 -0.34 11.65
C VAL A 62 -12.74 -1.64 12.29
N ASP A 63 -13.55 -2.23 13.17
CA ASP A 63 -13.28 -3.58 13.69
C ASP A 63 -13.62 -4.67 12.66
N LYS A 64 -14.61 -4.39 11.81
CA LYS A 64 -15.12 -5.29 10.79
C LYS A 64 -15.71 -4.51 9.62
N PHE A 65 -15.28 -4.88 8.43
CA PHE A 65 -15.86 -4.37 7.18
C PHE A 65 -17.21 -5.02 6.85
N SER A 66 -18.05 -4.27 6.15
CA SER A 66 -19.32 -4.72 5.57
C SER A 66 -19.15 -5.93 4.64
N THR A 67 -17.99 -6.04 4.00
CA THR A 67 -17.58 -7.18 3.16
C THR A 67 -17.26 -8.47 3.95
N GLY A 68 -17.23 -8.38 5.29
CA GLY A 68 -17.06 -9.51 6.21
C GLY A 68 -15.63 -9.71 6.72
N PHE A 69 -14.65 -8.96 6.21
CA PHE A 69 -13.28 -8.94 6.72
C PHE A 69 -13.26 -8.38 8.15
N THR A 70 -12.58 -9.07 9.05
CA THR A 70 -12.51 -8.69 10.48
C THR A 70 -11.06 -8.44 10.87
N PHE A 71 -10.84 -7.45 11.71
CA PHE A 71 -9.53 -7.10 12.25
C PHE A 71 -8.85 -8.32 12.89
N ASP A 72 -7.59 -8.58 12.54
CA ASP A 72 -6.74 -9.64 13.09
C ASP A 72 -5.62 -9.09 13.98
N GLY A 73 -4.98 -8.00 13.55
CA GLY A 73 -3.93 -7.35 14.30
C GLY A 73 -3.41 -6.09 13.64
N TYR A 74 -2.60 -5.33 14.37
CA TYR A 74 -1.89 -4.19 13.82
C TYR A 74 -0.41 -4.19 14.19
N THR A 75 0.37 -3.46 13.40
CA THR A 75 1.76 -3.10 13.68
C THR A 75 1.95 -1.60 13.44
N LEU A 76 3.02 -1.06 14.04
CA LEU A 76 3.49 0.29 13.76
C LEU A 76 4.85 0.19 13.06
N SER A 77 5.10 1.11 12.15
CA SER A 77 6.41 1.30 11.52
C SER A 77 7.04 2.62 11.93
N ASP A 78 8.36 2.66 11.87
CA ASP A 78 9.13 3.90 11.74
C ASP A 78 9.53 4.06 10.28
N ASP A 79 8.98 5.07 9.63
CA ASP A 79 9.14 5.31 8.19
C ASP A 79 9.93 6.57 7.93
N ARG A 80 10.64 6.57 6.81
CA ARG A 80 11.45 7.70 6.35
C ARG A 80 11.30 7.89 4.86
N ILE A 81 11.09 9.13 4.44
CA ILE A 81 11.13 9.54 3.04
C ILE A 81 12.24 10.56 2.91
N TYR A 82 13.18 10.34 1.99
CA TYR A 82 14.33 11.23 1.84
C TYR A 82 14.87 11.32 0.42
N ASN A 83 15.56 12.42 0.16
CA ASN A 83 16.44 12.63 -0.98
C ASN A 83 17.64 13.49 -0.53
N ASP A 84 18.41 14.04 -1.47
CA ASP A 84 19.58 14.87 -1.15
C ASP A 84 19.27 16.16 -0.36
N THR A 85 18.00 16.61 -0.33
CA THR A 85 17.57 17.90 0.24
C THR A 85 16.48 17.78 1.31
N ILE A 86 15.64 16.75 1.24
CA ILE A 86 14.49 16.52 2.11
C ILE A 86 14.72 15.22 2.88
N GLN A 87 14.41 15.24 4.17
CA GLN A 87 14.35 14.04 4.99
C GLN A 87 13.18 14.17 5.98
N ILE A 88 12.21 13.28 5.85
CA ILE A 88 10.99 13.24 6.64
C ILE A 88 10.99 11.90 7.38
N SER A 89 10.57 11.91 8.64
CA SER A 89 10.38 10.70 9.42
C SER A 89 9.02 10.75 10.10
N PHE A 90 8.29 9.64 10.05
CA PHE A 90 6.93 9.53 10.56
C PHE A 90 6.68 8.11 11.04
N LYS A 91 5.55 7.90 11.71
CA LYS A 91 5.06 6.58 12.07
C LYS A 91 3.82 6.27 11.26
N SER A 92 3.73 5.03 10.80
CA SER A 92 2.55 4.54 10.10
C SER A 92 1.90 3.42 10.88
N LEU A 93 0.59 3.28 10.66
CA LEU A 93 -0.23 2.24 11.26
C LEU A 93 -0.63 1.25 10.17
N HIS A 94 -0.33 -0.03 10.39
CA HIS A 94 -0.70 -1.10 9.47
C HIS A 94 -1.64 -2.07 10.18
N LEU A 95 -2.82 -2.30 9.63
CA LEU A 95 -3.81 -3.23 10.17
C LEU A 95 -4.07 -4.36 9.17
N ASP A 96 -4.13 -5.57 9.70
CA ASP A 96 -4.50 -6.77 8.94
C ASP A 96 -5.95 -7.13 9.23
N TYR A 97 -6.68 -7.44 8.15
CA TYR A 97 -8.04 -7.94 8.21
C TYR A 97 -8.14 -9.26 7.48
N VAL A 98 -8.84 -10.22 8.07
CA VAL A 98 -8.92 -11.59 7.56
C VAL A 98 -10.36 -12.03 7.26
N LYS A 99 -10.53 -12.82 6.20
CA LYS A 99 -11.78 -13.49 5.84
C LYS A 99 -11.48 -14.84 5.18
N GLY A 100 -11.58 -15.91 5.96
CA GLY A 100 -11.19 -17.23 5.48
C GLY A 100 -9.67 -17.27 5.28
N ASP A 101 -9.23 -17.54 4.05
CA ASP A 101 -7.82 -17.55 3.67
C ASP A 101 -7.35 -16.21 3.07
N ASP A 102 -8.26 -15.25 2.86
CA ASP A 102 -7.95 -13.93 2.32
C ASP A 102 -7.52 -12.97 3.43
N THR A 103 -6.49 -12.16 3.14
CA THR A 103 -6.00 -11.08 4.00
C THR A 103 -5.96 -9.77 3.23
N ILE A 104 -6.49 -8.72 3.85
CA ILE A 104 -6.37 -7.33 3.38
C ILE A 104 -5.55 -6.53 4.38
N HIS A 105 -4.60 -5.78 3.86
CA HIS A 105 -3.74 -4.87 4.61
C HIS A 105 -4.26 -3.45 4.42
N LEU A 106 -4.50 -2.76 5.53
CA LEU A 106 -4.76 -1.32 5.58
C LEU A 106 -3.50 -0.61 6.11
N SER A 107 -2.87 0.23 5.29
CA SER A 107 -1.85 1.17 5.74
C SER A 107 -2.43 2.58 5.88
N ILE A 108 -2.01 3.27 6.93
CA ILE A 108 -2.38 4.66 7.23
C ILE A 108 -1.09 5.43 7.48
N ASP A 109 -0.71 6.24 6.50
CA ASP A 109 0.57 6.94 6.47
C ASP A 109 0.30 8.46 6.53
N PRO A 110 0.76 9.18 7.57
CA PRO A 110 0.54 10.63 7.71
C PRO A 110 1.49 11.44 6.81
N ILE A 111 1.41 11.18 5.50
CA ILE A 111 2.20 11.83 4.47
C ILE A 111 1.31 12.63 3.53
N SER A 112 1.88 13.69 2.97
CA SER A 112 1.19 14.51 1.97
C SER A 112 1.31 13.88 0.57
N SER A 113 0.34 14.15 -0.29
CA SER A 113 0.22 13.51 -1.61
C SER A 113 1.37 13.82 -2.57
N GLU A 114 2.18 14.86 -2.32
CA GLU A 114 3.42 15.09 -3.07
C GLU A 114 4.52 14.03 -2.83
N PHE A 115 4.40 13.24 -1.76
CA PHE A 115 5.30 12.12 -1.45
C PHE A 115 4.70 10.76 -1.81
N GLU A 116 3.45 10.72 -2.29
CA GLU A 116 2.84 9.50 -2.81
C GLU A 116 3.63 9.05 -4.04
N SER A 117 4.01 7.77 -4.04
CA SER A 117 4.71 7.21 -5.19
C SER A 117 3.74 7.08 -6.36
N PRO A 118 4.13 7.46 -7.59
CA PRO A 118 3.28 7.26 -8.75
C PRO A 118 2.94 5.78 -8.89
N ASP A 119 1.65 5.46 -8.92
CA ASP A 119 1.17 4.11 -9.19
C ASP A 119 0.35 4.08 -10.50
N ASN A 120 -0.19 2.91 -10.83
CA ASN A 120 -1.06 2.74 -12.01
C ASN A 120 -2.55 2.84 -11.64
N SER A 121 -2.86 3.37 -10.46
CA SER A 121 -4.22 3.51 -9.98
C SER A 121 -4.96 4.59 -10.74
N LYS A 122 -6.23 4.34 -10.96
CA LYS A 122 -7.13 5.24 -11.67
C LYS A 122 -8.21 5.69 -10.72
N LEU A 123 -8.63 6.94 -10.87
CA LEU A 123 -9.80 7.45 -10.17
C LEU A 123 -10.98 6.51 -10.44
N LEU A 124 -11.48 5.88 -9.37
CA LEU A 124 -12.61 4.97 -9.41
C LEU A 124 -13.89 5.75 -9.10
N GLU A 125 -13.88 6.50 -8.00
CA GLU A 125 -15.04 7.24 -7.50
C GLU A 125 -14.59 8.41 -6.60
N THR A 126 -15.51 9.33 -6.30
CA THR A 126 -15.32 10.41 -5.32
C THR A 126 -16.43 10.30 -4.27
N ILE A 127 -16.06 10.10 -3.00
CA ILE A 127 -16.97 9.99 -1.84
C ILE A 127 -16.73 11.19 -0.94
N ASP A 128 -17.74 12.02 -0.64
CA ASP A 128 -17.61 13.19 0.24
C ASP A 128 -16.37 14.06 -0.04
N ASP A 129 -16.20 14.43 -1.32
CA ASP A 129 -15.05 15.19 -1.85
C ASP A 129 -13.68 14.48 -1.74
N THR A 130 -13.66 13.21 -1.35
CA THR A 130 -12.48 12.35 -1.28
C THR A 130 -12.38 11.48 -2.53
N ASN A 131 -11.31 11.65 -3.30
CA ASN A 131 -11.05 10.83 -4.48
C ASN A 131 -10.48 9.46 -4.10
N ILE A 132 -11.10 8.40 -4.61
CA ILE A 132 -10.69 7.02 -4.42
C ILE A 132 -10.04 6.50 -5.70
N TYR A 133 -8.82 5.98 -5.57
CA TYR A 133 -8.05 5.43 -6.67
C TYR A 133 -7.96 3.91 -6.54
N TYR A 134 -8.03 3.19 -7.66
CA TYR A 134 -7.93 1.73 -7.69
C TYR A 134 -7.02 1.24 -8.80
N SER A 135 -6.25 0.20 -8.51
CA SER A 135 -5.54 -0.61 -9.51
C SER A 135 -5.64 -2.11 -9.21
N GLU A 136 -5.50 -2.87 -10.30
CA GLU A 136 -5.29 -4.31 -10.26
C GLU A 136 -4.13 -4.62 -11.18
N THR A 137 -3.10 -5.27 -10.63
CA THR A 137 -1.84 -5.53 -11.34
C THR A 137 -1.41 -6.97 -11.08
N LEU A 138 -0.79 -7.63 -12.05
CA LEU A 138 -0.13 -8.91 -11.79
C LEU A 138 1.16 -8.67 -11.03
N PHE A 139 1.41 -9.43 -9.99
CA PHE A 139 2.64 -9.40 -9.22
C PHE A 139 3.39 -10.71 -9.39
N LYS A 140 4.69 -10.63 -9.60
CA LYS A 140 5.55 -11.81 -9.74
C LYS A 140 6.84 -11.59 -8.98
N VAL A 141 7.12 -12.47 -8.03
CA VAL A 141 8.42 -12.51 -7.34
C VAL A 141 9.34 -13.46 -8.10
N VAL A 142 10.55 -13.01 -8.41
CA VAL A 142 11.55 -13.76 -9.16
C VAL A 142 12.88 -13.81 -8.39
N PRO A 143 13.71 -14.86 -8.56
CA PRO A 143 15.00 -14.92 -7.89
C PRO A 143 15.98 -13.86 -8.40
N GLU A 144 17.01 -13.59 -7.61
CA GLU A 144 18.11 -12.72 -8.01
C GLU A 144 18.76 -13.22 -9.32
N GLY A 145 19.05 -12.28 -10.23
CA GLY A 145 19.63 -12.59 -11.54
C GLY A 145 18.62 -13.05 -12.61
N TYR A 146 17.32 -13.07 -12.31
CA TYR A 146 16.29 -13.29 -13.33
C TYR A 146 16.31 -12.19 -14.40
N VAL A 147 16.23 -12.59 -15.67
CA VAL A 147 16.17 -11.69 -16.83
C VAL A 147 14.73 -11.68 -17.35
N LEU A 148 14.11 -10.50 -17.38
CA LEU A 148 12.76 -10.33 -17.89
C LEU A 148 12.69 -10.68 -19.36
N THR A 149 11.56 -11.29 -19.76
CA THR A 149 11.25 -11.47 -21.18
C THR A 149 10.80 -10.14 -21.80
N PRO A 150 10.93 -9.95 -23.13
CA PRO A 150 10.43 -8.74 -23.79
C PRO A 150 8.93 -8.47 -23.58
N GLU A 151 8.13 -9.52 -23.37
CA GLU A 151 6.71 -9.37 -23.05
C GLU A 151 6.49 -8.92 -21.60
N GLU A 152 7.27 -9.44 -20.64
CA GLU A 152 7.22 -8.97 -19.25
C GLU A 152 7.67 -7.50 -19.14
N GLU A 153 8.73 -7.11 -19.84
CA GLU A 153 9.18 -5.71 -19.92
C GLU A 153 8.06 -4.81 -20.46
N LYS A 154 7.38 -5.24 -21.54
CA LYS A 154 6.26 -4.51 -22.12
C LYS A 154 5.07 -4.41 -21.16
N GLN A 155 4.77 -5.47 -20.41
CA GLN A 155 3.68 -5.47 -19.42
C GLN A 155 4.02 -4.57 -18.22
N GLN A 156 5.28 -4.55 -17.78
CA GLN A 156 5.76 -3.67 -16.72
C GLN A 156 5.68 -2.20 -17.15
N LEU A 157 6.13 -1.88 -18.37
CA LEU A 157 5.99 -0.53 -18.93
C LEU A 157 4.53 -0.08 -19.09
N ALA A 158 3.62 -1.04 -19.29
CA ALA A 158 2.19 -0.78 -19.36
C ALA A 158 1.49 -0.76 -17.98
N GLY A 159 2.23 -0.94 -16.89
CA GLY A 159 1.68 -0.99 -15.53
C GLY A 159 0.82 -2.22 -15.22
N LYS A 160 0.95 -3.29 -16.02
CA LYS A 160 0.15 -4.52 -15.88
C LYS A 160 0.84 -5.62 -15.07
N LEU A 161 2.16 -5.54 -14.96
CA LEU A 161 3.00 -6.51 -14.27
C LEU A 161 4.01 -5.79 -13.38
N MET A 162 4.01 -6.12 -12.11
CA MET A 162 5.01 -5.70 -11.13
C MET A 162 5.93 -6.89 -10.82
N ILE A 163 7.22 -6.70 -11.05
CA ILE A 163 8.25 -7.69 -10.75
C ILE A 163 8.96 -7.28 -9.46
N SER A 164 9.07 -8.21 -8.52
CA SER A 164 9.90 -8.06 -7.32
C SER A 164 10.96 -9.16 -7.26
N PHE A 165 12.10 -8.88 -6.63
CA PHE A 165 13.18 -9.85 -6.48
C PHE A 165 13.13 -10.47 -5.08
N GLY A 166 13.16 -11.79 -4.99
CA GLY A 166 13.13 -12.52 -3.73
C GLY A 166 13.08 -14.04 -3.93
N ASP A 167 12.98 -14.76 -2.81
CA ASP A 167 12.85 -16.22 -2.83
C ASP A 167 11.45 -16.62 -3.29
N SER A 168 11.32 -17.03 -4.56
CA SER A 168 10.05 -17.47 -5.14
C SER A 168 10.27 -18.47 -6.28
N ASP A 169 9.24 -19.24 -6.56
CA ASP A 169 9.15 -20.12 -7.74
C ASP A 169 8.67 -19.41 -9.01
N GLY A 170 8.43 -18.09 -8.94
CA GLY A 170 7.96 -17.28 -10.07
C GLY A 170 6.43 -17.26 -10.22
N THR A 171 5.68 -17.62 -9.17
CA THR A 171 4.23 -17.55 -9.16
C THR A 171 3.71 -16.15 -9.47
N LEU A 172 2.67 -16.09 -10.30
CA LEU A 172 1.92 -14.86 -10.61
C LEU A 172 0.74 -14.73 -9.65
N GLU A 173 0.65 -13.59 -9.01
CA GLU A 173 -0.40 -13.26 -8.06
C GLU A 173 -1.15 -12.02 -8.54
N LYS A 174 -2.46 -11.96 -8.30
CA LYS A 174 -3.24 -10.75 -8.55
C LYS A 174 -3.09 -9.83 -7.34
N TYR A 175 -2.47 -8.68 -7.54
CA TYR A 175 -2.37 -7.63 -6.52
C TYR A 175 -3.45 -6.59 -6.75
N GLN A 176 -4.24 -6.33 -5.71
CA GLN A 176 -5.28 -5.31 -5.71
C GLN A 176 -4.88 -4.21 -4.76
N TYR A 177 -5.08 -2.97 -5.19
CA TYR A 177 -4.69 -1.79 -4.43
C TYR A 177 -5.75 -0.69 -4.58
N MET A 178 -6.09 -0.07 -3.46
CA MET A 178 -6.97 1.09 -3.41
C MET A 178 -6.39 2.13 -2.45
N SER A 179 -6.37 3.39 -2.87
CA SER A 179 -5.88 4.48 -2.03
C SER A 179 -6.79 5.70 -2.06
N TRP A 180 -6.72 6.48 -0.99
CA TRP A 180 -7.33 7.80 -0.88
C TRP A 180 -6.58 8.62 0.16
N THR A 181 -6.68 9.95 0.08
CA THR A 181 -6.12 10.86 1.08
C THR A 181 -7.25 11.54 1.84
N GLU A 182 -7.22 11.48 3.16
CA GLU A 182 -8.17 12.15 4.04
C GLU A 182 -7.48 12.66 5.31
N ASP A 183 -7.79 13.89 5.71
CA ASP A 183 -7.28 14.53 6.94
C ASP A 183 -5.74 14.48 7.10
N GLY A 184 -5.02 14.55 5.98
CA GLY A 184 -3.55 14.51 5.95
C GLY A 184 -2.93 13.11 6.08
N ASN A 185 -3.74 12.05 5.94
CA ASN A 185 -3.26 10.67 5.87
C ASN A 185 -3.53 10.09 4.49
N LEU A 186 -2.55 9.35 3.95
CA LEU A 186 -2.73 8.43 2.85
C LEU A 186 -3.22 7.09 3.42
N TYR A 187 -4.39 6.68 3.00
CA TYR A 187 -4.95 5.36 3.27
C TYR A 187 -4.71 4.45 2.09
N SER A 188 -4.30 3.21 2.35
CA SER A 188 -4.04 2.21 1.32
C SER A 188 -4.59 0.86 1.75
N LEU A 189 -5.56 0.33 1.00
CA LEU A 189 -6.04 -1.05 1.09
C LEU A 189 -5.34 -1.90 0.04
N SER A 190 -4.76 -3.03 0.44
CA SER A 190 -4.07 -3.93 -0.47
C SER A 190 -4.27 -5.40 -0.12
N GLY A 191 -4.18 -6.27 -1.12
CA GLY A 191 -4.27 -7.71 -0.94
C GLY A 191 -3.78 -8.50 -2.15
N PHE A 192 -3.35 -9.72 -1.88
CA PHE A 192 -2.93 -10.67 -2.91
C PHE A 192 -3.98 -11.77 -3.07
N ASN A 193 -4.35 -12.04 -4.32
CA ASN A 193 -5.27 -13.10 -4.72
C ASN A 193 -6.62 -13.11 -3.99
N CYS A 194 -7.03 -11.97 -3.43
CA CYS A 194 -8.31 -11.84 -2.76
C CYS A 194 -9.46 -11.96 -3.80
N ASP A 195 -10.54 -12.64 -3.43
CA ASP A 195 -11.77 -12.68 -4.23
C ASP A 195 -12.63 -11.44 -3.97
N LEU A 196 -12.03 -10.26 -4.18
CA LEU A 196 -12.68 -8.97 -4.05
C LEU A 196 -12.81 -8.31 -5.43
N SER A 197 -13.99 -7.75 -5.73
CA SER A 197 -14.15 -6.81 -6.83
C SER A 197 -13.73 -5.40 -6.40
N ALA A 198 -13.47 -4.53 -7.38
CA ALA A 198 -13.24 -3.11 -7.14
C ALA A 198 -14.38 -2.45 -6.34
N SER A 199 -15.64 -2.86 -6.58
CA SER A 199 -16.79 -2.35 -5.83
C SER A 199 -16.81 -2.83 -4.38
N GLN A 200 -16.32 -4.03 -4.08
CA GLN A 200 -16.22 -4.50 -2.70
C GLN A 200 -15.09 -3.80 -1.96
N MET A 201 -13.95 -3.53 -2.61
CA MET A 201 -12.91 -2.68 -2.03
C MET A 201 -13.40 -1.25 -1.80
N LEU A 202 -14.21 -0.71 -2.71
CA LEU A 202 -14.83 0.61 -2.55
C LEU A 202 -15.72 0.65 -1.31
N SER A 203 -16.56 -0.37 -1.08
CA SER A 203 -17.35 -0.46 0.15
C SER A 203 -16.49 -0.52 1.42
N MET A 204 -15.28 -1.08 1.35
CA MET A 204 -14.34 -1.05 2.48
C MET A 204 -13.76 0.35 2.71
N ALA A 205 -13.48 1.11 1.65
CA ALA A 205 -13.10 2.52 1.78
C ALA A 205 -14.26 3.35 2.36
N GLU A 206 -15.49 3.13 1.89
CA GLU A 206 -16.71 3.75 2.44
C GLU A 206 -16.87 3.47 3.94
N ASP A 207 -16.63 2.24 4.39
CA ASP A 207 -16.70 1.87 5.81
C ASP A 207 -15.68 2.63 6.68
N ILE A 208 -14.57 3.10 6.11
CA ILE A 208 -13.53 3.86 6.84
C ILE A 208 -13.80 5.36 6.78
N ILE A 209 -14.27 5.87 5.64
CA ILE A 209 -14.50 7.31 5.42
C ILE A 209 -15.70 7.78 6.25
N ASN A 210 -16.78 6.99 6.30
CA ASN A 210 -18.08 7.33 6.91
C ASN A 210 -18.16 7.12 8.43
#